data_AF-A0A8T4TU28-F1
#
_entry.id   AF-A0A8T4TU28-F1
#
_cell.length_a   1.000
_cell.length_b   1.000
_cell.length_c   1.000
_cell.angle_alpha   90.00
_cell.angle_beta   90.00
_cell.angle_gamma   90.00
#
_symmetry.space_group_name_H-M   'P 1'
#
loop_
_entity.id
_entity.type
_entity.pdbx_description
1 polymer ?
#
loop_
_entity_poly.entity_id
_entity_poly.type
_entity_poly.pdbx_seq_one_letter_code
_entity_poly.pdbx_strand_id
1 'polypeptide(L)'
;LLELLRKQGTLRHKSVRFVNYSDSTRTAANLRDSKRLALTPQFGGTELDIDSVGNLLGRNELVLSVSDGAIDNWSSIKDKYIELARGNEYIHFQIGNFSTDETGSVIGKPQMCADLENAGLPVYYDDGRNLGKLVVDLTRPYITRN
;
A
#
# COMPACT_ATOMS: atom_id res chain seq x y z
N LEU A 1 -4.85 7.77 -11.05
CA LEU A 1 -3.73 6.81 -11.00
C LEU A 1 -3.88 5.64 -11.97
N LEU A 2 -4.88 4.76 -11.84
CA LEU A 2 -5.07 3.60 -12.75
C LEU A 2 -5.16 3.99 -14.24
N GLU A 3 -5.86 5.09 -14.54
CA GLU A 3 -5.92 5.65 -15.90
C GLU A 3 -4.56 6.18 -16.41
N LEU A 4 -3.72 6.73 -15.53
CA LEU A 4 -2.39 7.22 -15.88
C LEU A 4 -1.45 6.06 -16.23
N LEU A 5 -1.39 5.05 -15.35
CA LEU A 5 -0.58 3.84 -15.53
C LEU A 5 -1.03 3.00 -16.74
N ARG A 6 -2.32 3.04 -17.08
CA ARG A 6 -2.87 2.45 -18.31
C ARG A 6 -2.49 3.24 -19.56
N LYS A 7 -2.61 4.58 -19.53
CA LYS A 7 -2.27 5.45 -20.67
C LYS A 7 -0.79 5.42 -21.03
N GLN A 8 0.08 5.14 -20.07
CA GLN A 8 1.53 5.06 -20.29
C GLN A 8 2.04 3.64 -20.63
N GLY A 9 1.15 2.68 -20.89
CA GLY A 9 1.52 1.33 -21.35
C GLY A 9 2.11 0.42 -20.27
N THR A 10 2.25 0.90 -19.03
CA THR A 10 2.80 0.16 -17.88
C THR A 10 1.85 -0.92 -17.38
N LEU A 11 0.53 -0.72 -17.54
CA LEU A 11 -0.49 -1.71 -17.18
C LEU A 11 -0.99 -2.46 -18.42
N ARG A 12 -0.31 -3.54 -18.78
CA ARG A 12 -0.97 -4.59 -19.59
C ARG A 12 -2.08 -5.20 -18.72
N HIS A 13 -3.26 -5.39 -19.30
CA HIS A 13 -4.54 -5.76 -18.65
C HIS A 13 -4.53 -6.94 -17.64
N LYS A 14 -3.40 -7.62 -17.42
CA LYS A 14 -3.20 -8.79 -16.56
C LYS A 14 -2.33 -8.57 -15.30
N SER A 15 -1.68 -7.42 -15.11
CA SER A 15 -0.69 -7.24 -14.03
C SER A 15 -1.20 -6.54 -12.76
N VAL A 16 -2.46 -6.09 -12.71
CA VAL A 16 -3.02 -5.41 -11.53
C VAL A 16 -3.66 -6.41 -10.59
N ARG A 17 -3.12 -6.47 -9.38
CA ARG A 17 -3.71 -7.11 -8.22
C ARG A 17 -4.09 -6.05 -7.19
N PHE A 18 -5.11 -6.34 -6.41
CA PHE A 18 -5.59 -5.44 -5.37
C PHE A 18 -6.01 -6.25 -4.14
N VAL A 19 -5.55 -5.82 -2.96
CA VAL A 19 -6.02 -6.30 -1.67
C VAL A 19 -6.79 -5.17 -1.00
N ASN A 20 -7.98 -5.49 -0.49
CA ASN A 20 -8.70 -4.64 0.44
C ASN A 20 -8.85 -5.39 1.76
N TYR A 21 -8.28 -4.86 2.84
CA TYR A 21 -8.32 -5.46 4.18
C TYR A 21 -9.08 -4.52 5.14
N SER A 22 -9.93 -5.12 5.97
CA SER A 22 -10.76 -4.54 7.05
C SER A 22 -11.21 -5.75 7.90
N ASP A 23 -12.51 -5.95 8.15
CA ASP A 23 -13.02 -7.16 8.85
C ASP A 23 -12.70 -8.45 8.09
N SER A 24 -12.47 -8.35 6.78
CA SER A 24 -12.03 -9.47 5.94
C SER A 24 -11.04 -9.00 4.88
N THR A 25 -10.10 -9.88 4.54
CA THR A 25 -9.15 -9.65 3.43
C THR A 25 -9.76 -10.13 2.13
N ARG A 26 -10.01 -9.18 1.21
CA ARG A 26 -10.54 -9.46 -0.14
C ARG A 26 -9.46 -9.20 -1.17
N THR A 27 -9.31 -10.12 -2.12
CA THR A 27 -8.30 -10.03 -3.18
C THR A 27 -8.92 -10.01 -4.57
N ALA A 28 -8.34 -9.24 -5.48
CA ALA A 28 -8.66 -9.26 -6.90
C ALA A 28 -7.38 -9.36 -7.74
N ALA A 29 -7.42 -10.16 -8.81
CA ALA A 29 -6.23 -10.48 -9.62
C ALA A 29 -6.27 -9.94 -11.07
N ASN A 30 -7.25 -9.09 -11.38
CA ASN A 30 -7.28 -8.38 -12.66
C ASN A 30 -7.81 -6.95 -12.48
N LEU A 31 -7.59 -6.11 -13.49
CA LEU A 31 -7.94 -4.68 -13.44
C LEU A 31 -9.43 -4.43 -13.21
N ARG A 32 -10.32 -5.23 -13.83
CA ARG A 32 -11.78 -5.03 -13.71
C ARG A 32 -12.23 -5.27 -12.29
N ASP A 33 -11.82 -6.41 -11.72
CA ASP A 33 -12.21 -6.80 -10.38
C ASP A 33 -11.52 -5.93 -9.33
N SER A 34 -10.28 -5.51 -9.57
CA SER A 34 -9.56 -4.55 -8.73
C SER A 34 -10.29 -3.21 -8.65
N LYS A 35 -10.78 -2.69 -9.78
CA LYS A 35 -11.59 -1.45 -9.80
C LYS A 35 -12.90 -1.63 -9.03
N ARG A 36 -13.58 -2.76 -9.21
CA ARG A 36 -14.83 -3.04 -8.50
C ARG A 36 -14.60 -3.11 -6.99
N LEU A 37 -13.57 -3.82 -6.57
CA LEU A 37 -13.22 -3.99 -5.17
C LEU A 37 -12.77 -2.66 -4.53
N ALA A 38 -11.97 -1.85 -5.23
CA ALA A 38 -11.56 -0.53 -4.76
C ALA A 38 -12.74 0.45 -4.55
N LEU A 39 -13.86 0.26 -5.26
CA LEU A 39 -15.09 1.04 -5.12
C LEU A 39 -16.09 0.43 -4.14
N THR A 40 -15.72 -0.64 -3.45
CA THR A 40 -16.57 -1.33 -2.46
C THR A 40 -15.88 -1.33 -1.09
N PRO A 41 -15.80 -0.17 -0.41
CA PRO A 41 -15.10 -0.06 0.86
C PRO A 41 -15.74 -0.97 1.91
N GLN A 42 -14.91 -1.48 2.81
CA GLN A 42 -15.31 -2.16 4.03
C GLN A 42 -15.10 -1.20 5.21
N PHE A 43 -16.00 -1.25 6.19
CA PHE A 43 -15.90 -0.46 7.42
C PHE A 43 -16.02 -1.42 8.60
N GLY A 44 -15.03 -1.43 9.49
CA GLY A 44 -14.94 -2.38 10.60
C GLY A 44 -13.57 -2.37 11.27
N GLY A 45 -13.27 -3.39 12.06
CA GLY A 45 -11.91 -3.67 12.54
C GLY A 45 -10.98 -3.96 11.37
N THR A 46 -9.67 -3.99 11.62
CA THR A 46 -8.68 -4.24 10.55
C THR A 46 -7.84 -5.44 10.91
N GLU A 47 -8.28 -6.61 10.47
CA GLU A 47 -7.48 -7.83 10.50
C GLU A 47 -6.97 -8.14 9.09
N LEU A 48 -5.68 -8.44 9.00
CA LEU A 48 -5.04 -8.78 7.73
C LEU A 48 -4.71 -10.27 7.71
N ASP A 49 -5.33 -10.99 6.78
CA ASP A 49 -4.99 -12.38 6.49
C ASP A 49 -3.72 -12.41 5.63
N ILE A 50 -2.61 -12.68 6.30
CA ILE A 50 -1.29 -12.61 5.69
C ILE A 50 -1.08 -13.68 4.61
N ASP A 51 -1.78 -14.81 4.71
CA ASP A 51 -1.68 -15.88 3.70
C ASP A 51 -2.37 -15.46 2.41
N SER A 52 -3.54 -14.82 2.52
CA SER A 52 -4.21 -14.20 1.37
C SER A 52 -3.36 -13.11 0.70
N VAL A 53 -2.67 -12.29 1.49
CA VAL A 53 -1.73 -11.29 0.96
C VAL A 53 -0.53 -11.96 0.29
N GLY A 54 0.05 -12.99 0.90
CA GLY A 54 1.19 -13.74 0.33
C GLY A 54 0.86 -14.48 -0.96
N ASN A 55 -0.36 -15.01 -1.10
CA ASN A 55 -0.82 -15.63 -2.34
C ASN A 55 -1.01 -14.61 -3.47
N LEU A 56 -1.27 -13.35 -3.13
CA LEU A 56 -1.47 -12.29 -4.11
C LEU A 56 -0.15 -11.58 -4.47
N LEU A 57 0.70 -11.29 -3.49
CA LEU A 57 1.99 -10.65 -3.70
C LEU A 57 2.99 -11.64 -4.34
N GLY A 58 3.49 -11.31 -5.53
CA GLY A 58 4.59 -12.05 -6.12
C GLY A 58 5.94 -11.54 -5.63
N ARG A 59 6.94 -11.60 -6.52
CA ARG A 59 8.29 -11.05 -6.28
C ARG A 59 8.66 -10.09 -7.41
N ASN A 60 9.44 -9.07 -7.09
CA ASN A 60 9.89 -8.01 -8.01
C ASN A 60 8.73 -7.22 -8.63
N GLU A 61 7.68 -6.95 -7.85
CA GLU A 61 6.50 -6.21 -8.26
C GLU A 61 6.47 -4.82 -7.60
N LEU A 62 5.80 -3.85 -8.23
CA LEU A 62 5.49 -2.58 -7.58
C LEU A 62 4.29 -2.77 -6.65
N VAL A 63 4.51 -2.60 -5.34
CA VAL A 63 3.48 -2.74 -4.32
C VAL A 63 3.24 -1.37 -3.69
N LEU A 64 2.03 -0.86 -3.86
CA LEU A 64 1.57 0.36 -3.20
C LEU A 64 0.61 -0.04 -2.08
N SER A 65 1.01 0.19 -0.84
CA SER A 65 0.19 -0.02 0.35
C SER A 65 -0.34 1.32 0.85
N VAL A 66 -1.61 1.38 1.26
CA VAL A 66 -2.25 2.59 1.77
C VAL A 66 -3.08 2.21 2.99
N SER A 67 -2.81 2.80 4.15
CA SER A 67 -3.61 2.58 5.37
C SER A 67 -3.40 3.70 6.39
N ASP A 68 -4.18 3.69 7.46
CA ASP A 68 -3.94 4.46 8.68
C ASP A 68 -3.08 3.70 9.72
N GLY A 69 -2.53 2.54 9.34
CA GLY A 69 -1.59 1.77 10.14
C GLY A 69 -2.22 1.08 11.37
N ALA A 70 -3.54 1.13 11.52
CA ALA A 70 -4.27 0.35 12.52
C ALA A 70 -4.53 -1.05 11.95
N ILE A 71 -3.75 -2.04 12.41
CA ILE A 71 -3.93 -3.44 12.06
C ILE A 71 -3.92 -4.24 13.36
N ASP A 72 -5.07 -4.80 13.73
CA ASP A 72 -5.31 -5.39 15.06
C ASP A 72 -4.39 -6.58 15.32
N ASN A 73 -4.14 -7.38 14.29
CA ASN A 73 -3.26 -8.56 14.35
C ASN A 73 -1.81 -8.27 13.93
N TRP A 74 -1.37 -7.00 13.82
CA TRP A 74 -0.03 -6.65 13.32
C TRP A 74 1.10 -7.42 14.02
N SER A 75 1.03 -7.52 15.34
CA SER A 75 2.07 -8.18 16.16
C SER A 75 2.33 -9.63 15.77
N SER A 76 1.33 -10.36 15.26
CA SER A 76 1.46 -11.76 14.85
C SER A 76 1.88 -11.92 13.39
N ILE A 77 1.58 -10.93 12.53
CA ILE A 77 1.85 -11.02 11.08
C ILE A 77 3.07 -10.20 10.62
N LYS A 78 3.60 -9.32 11.47
CA LYS A 78 4.64 -8.32 11.16
C LYS A 78 5.79 -8.90 10.33
N ASP A 79 6.44 -9.93 10.85
CA ASP A 79 7.67 -10.45 10.25
C ASP A 79 7.41 -11.01 8.85
N LYS A 80 6.27 -11.69 8.68
CA LYS A 80 5.86 -12.22 7.37
C LYS A 80 5.49 -11.11 6.40
N TYR A 81 4.80 -10.07 6.85
CA TYR A 81 4.48 -8.90 6.03
C TYR A 81 5.76 -8.20 5.52
N ILE A 82 6.72 -7.96 6.42
CA ILE A 82 8.00 -7.34 6.07
C ILE A 82 8.80 -8.21 5.09
N GLU A 83 8.80 -9.54 5.27
CA GLU A 83 9.42 -10.47 4.33
C GLU A 83 8.83 -10.33 2.91
N LEU A 84 7.50 -10.33 2.80
CA LEU A 84 6.80 -10.17 1.52
C LEU A 84 7.06 -8.79 0.89
N ALA A 85 7.07 -7.73 1.70
CA ALA A 85 7.34 -6.37 1.23
C ALA A 85 8.78 -6.24 0.68
N ARG A 86 9.78 -6.80 1.38
CA ARG A 86 11.19 -6.80 0.94
C ARG A 86 11.44 -7.54 -0.38
N GLY A 87 10.57 -8.49 -0.73
CA GLY A 87 10.63 -9.18 -2.02
C GLY A 87 10.20 -8.32 -3.22
N ASN A 88 9.78 -7.08 -2.99
CA ASN A 88 9.10 -6.23 -3.95
C ASN A 88 9.59 -4.76 -3.89
N GLU A 89 9.28 -4.00 -4.94
CA GLU A 89 9.41 -2.54 -4.92
C GLU A 89 8.23 -1.98 -4.13
N TYR A 90 8.40 -1.87 -2.82
CA TYR A 90 7.32 -1.56 -1.88
C TYR A 90 7.33 -0.09 -1.47
N ILE A 91 6.14 0.52 -1.46
CA ILE A 91 5.90 1.87 -0.97
C ILE A 91 4.66 1.85 -0.07
N HIS A 92 4.79 2.37 1.15
CA HIS A 92 3.64 2.60 2.04
C HIS A 92 3.23 4.07 2.08
N PHE A 93 1.93 4.31 1.99
CA PHE A 93 1.30 5.59 2.25
C PHE A 93 0.50 5.51 3.55
N GLN A 94 1.01 6.18 4.56
CA GLN A 94 0.34 6.33 5.84
C GLN A 94 -0.61 7.54 5.76
N ILE A 95 -1.92 7.27 5.90
CA ILE A 95 -2.98 8.27 5.85
C ILE A 95 -3.69 8.32 7.20
N GLY A 96 -3.63 9.47 7.88
CA GLY A 96 -4.19 9.61 9.22
C GLY A 96 -3.36 8.89 10.29
N ASN A 97 -3.77 9.00 11.56
CA ASN A 97 -3.10 8.37 12.70
C ASN A 97 -1.58 8.66 12.84
N PHE A 98 -1.15 9.83 12.37
CA PHE A 98 0.20 10.38 12.60
C PHE A 98 0.09 11.85 13.02
N SER A 99 1.14 12.37 13.64
CA SER A 99 1.24 13.78 14.01
C SER A 99 2.56 14.37 13.55
N THR A 100 2.52 15.66 13.21
CA THR A 100 3.69 16.43 12.80
C THR A 100 3.96 17.58 13.76
N ASP A 101 5.21 17.99 13.86
CA ASP A 101 5.57 19.26 14.49
C ASP A 101 5.31 20.45 13.55
N GLU A 102 5.66 21.65 14.03
CA GLU A 102 5.55 22.93 13.30
C GLU A 102 6.41 23.00 12.03
N THR A 103 7.41 22.14 11.90
CA THR A 103 8.28 22.04 10.71
C THR A 103 7.74 21.06 9.66
N GLY A 104 6.67 20.33 9.99
CA GLY A 104 6.11 19.27 9.16
C GLY A 104 6.81 17.92 9.34
N SER A 105 7.70 17.80 10.34
CA SER A 105 8.37 16.52 10.64
C SER A 105 7.45 15.61 11.43
N VAL A 106 7.43 14.31 11.11
CA VAL A 106 6.58 13.32 11.79
C VAL A 106 7.13 13.01 13.18
N ILE A 107 6.34 13.31 14.22
CA ILE A 107 6.70 13.10 15.63
C ILE A 107 5.89 11.99 16.30
N GLY A 108 4.77 11.58 15.70
CA GLY A 108 3.96 10.45 16.16
C GLY A 108 3.49 9.62 14.97
N LYS A 109 3.57 8.30 15.10
CA LYS A 109 3.22 7.35 14.03
C LYS A 109 2.74 6.02 14.63
N PRO A 110 1.98 5.21 13.88
CA PRO A 110 1.60 3.86 14.30
C PRO A 110 2.82 2.93 14.38
N GLN A 111 2.73 1.90 15.23
CA GLN A 111 3.79 0.90 15.38
C GLN A 111 4.15 0.21 14.05
N MET A 112 3.14 -0.06 13.21
CA MET A 112 3.33 -0.63 11.89
C MET A 112 4.28 0.22 11.02
N CYS A 113 4.12 1.55 11.00
CA CYS A 113 5.03 2.41 10.26
C CYS A 113 6.44 2.40 10.83
N ALA A 114 6.59 2.44 12.16
CA ALA A 114 7.91 2.37 12.79
C ALA A 114 8.63 1.05 12.44
N ASP A 115 7.91 -0.07 12.43
CA ASP A 115 8.46 -1.38 12.05
C ASP A 115 8.88 -1.43 10.58
N LEU A 116 8.09 -0.85 9.66
CA LEU A 116 8.44 -0.74 8.25
C LEU A 116 9.70 0.11 8.03
N GLU A 117 9.77 1.29 8.65
CA GLU A 117 10.93 2.19 8.56
C GLU A 117 12.19 1.53 9.14
N ASN A 118 12.08 0.88 10.31
CA ASN A 118 13.17 0.12 10.93
C ASN A 118 13.64 -1.04 10.04
N ALA A 119 12.74 -1.61 9.23
CA ALA A 119 13.07 -2.63 8.25
C ALA A 119 13.69 -2.08 6.95
N GLY A 120 13.82 -0.75 6.82
CA GLY A 120 14.33 -0.06 5.64
C GLY A 120 13.30 0.13 4.52
N LEU A 121 12.01 -0.05 4.81
CA LEU A 121 10.94 0.10 3.84
C LEU A 121 10.43 1.55 3.83
N PRO A 122 10.19 2.15 2.66
CA PRO A 122 9.80 3.55 2.57
C PRO A 122 8.34 3.76 3.00
N VAL A 123 8.15 4.72 3.90
CA VAL A 123 6.85 5.17 4.40
C VAL A 123 6.70 6.66 4.09
N TYR A 124 5.59 7.02 3.48
CA TYR A 124 5.22 8.40 3.19
C TYR A 124 3.96 8.77 3.98
N TYR A 125 4.01 9.90 4.66
CA TYR A 125 2.92 10.42 5.47
C TYR A 125 2.20 11.51 4.69
N ASP A 126 0.92 11.33 4.44
CA ASP A 126 0.07 12.31 3.73
C ASP A 126 -1.29 12.38 4.43
N ASP A 127 -1.86 13.58 4.51
CA ASP A 127 -3.19 13.78 5.11
C ASP A 127 -4.34 13.43 4.14
N GLY A 128 -4.00 12.81 2.99
CA GLY A 128 -4.92 12.37 1.96
C GLY A 128 -5.26 13.45 0.94
N ARG A 129 -4.86 14.72 1.16
CA ARG A 129 -5.21 15.82 0.25
C ARG A 129 -4.44 15.78 -1.07
N ASN A 130 -3.23 15.19 -1.07
CA ASN A 130 -2.34 15.20 -2.24
C ASN A 130 -1.85 13.81 -2.66
N LEU A 131 -2.41 12.73 -2.11
CA LEU A 131 -2.04 11.35 -2.41
C LEU A 131 -1.94 11.06 -3.91
N GLY A 132 -2.87 11.59 -4.71
CA GLY A 132 -2.84 11.42 -6.17
C GLY A 132 -1.57 11.99 -6.83
N LYS A 133 -1.09 13.15 -6.38
CA LYS A 133 0.14 13.78 -6.86
C LYS A 133 1.36 13.02 -6.36
N LEU A 134 1.37 12.66 -5.08
CA LEU A 134 2.46 11.92 -4.45
C LEU A 134 2.72 10.59 -5.16
N VAL A 135 1.67 9.79 -5.42
CA VAL A 135 1.84 8.52 -6.13
C VAL A 135 2.36 8.74 -7.55
N VAL A 136 1.92 9.79 -8.25
CA VAL A 136 2.43 10.10 -9.60
C VAL A 136 3.91 10.48 -9.57
N ASP A 137 4.31 11.32 -8.62
CA ASP A 137 5.70 11.75 -8.50
C ASP A 137 6.62 10.56 -8.13
N LEU A 138 6.18 9.66 -7.24
CA LEU A 138 6.91 8.44 -6.87
C LEU A 138 6.97 7.37 -7.97
N THR A 139 5.92 7.25 -8.77
CA THR A 139 5.88 6.26 -9.85
C THR A 139 6.55 6.75 -11.14
N ARG A 140 6.81 8.07 -11.26
CA ARG A 140 7.41 8.69 -12.45
C ARG A 140 8.74 8.03 -12.90
N PRO A 141 9.71 7.72 -12.01
CA PRO A 141 10.97 7.09 -12.43
C PRO A 141 10.78 5.71 -13.10
N TYR A 142 9.72 4.98 -12.72
CA TYR A 142 9.40 3.66 -13.26
C TYR A 142 8.62 3.74 -14.58
N ILE A 143 8.07 4.92 -14.89
CA ILE A 143 7.34 5.22 -16.12
C ILE A 143 8.30 5.71 -17.22
N THR A 144 9.28 6.53 -16.85
CA THR A 144 10.18 7.20 -17.80
C THR A 144 11.41 6.38 -18.18
N ARG A 145 11.65 5.23 -17.55
CA ARG A 145 12.65 4.25 -17.99
C ARG A 145 12.06 3.41 -19.14
N ASN A 146 11.98 4.01 -20.33
CA ASN A 146 11.86 3.33 -21.61
C ASN A 146 12.93 3.86 -22.55
#